data_AF-A0A8S8Z0G5-F1
#
_entry.id   AF-A0A8S8Z0G5-F1
#
_cell.length_a   1.000
_cell.length_b   1.000
_cell.length_c   1.000
_cell.angle_alpha   90.00
_cell.angle_beta   90.00
_cell.angle_gamma   90.00
#
_symmetry.space_group_name_H-M   'P 1'
#
loop_
_entity.id
_entity.type
_entity.pdbx_description
1 polymer ?
#
loop_
_entity_poly.entity_id
_entity_poly.type
_entity_poly.pdbx_seq_one_letter_code
_entity_poly.pdbx_strand_id
1 'polypeptide(L)'
;MQIGQPAWEFIGGYEELGIIEAAEYYLPFGALIVLAGGFVSTLAALNATTFAASRVSFAMGRNHDLPPMFSRLHQKYRTPFVSTICSAVVMLGLAMLFDLTMIALAASVMFLFLFAQVNVACITIRRLAKEKGLTYGFKTPFFPAVPIIGFAVVSILAVYLLFSQPLSWVIAIVWIVIGFLIYKFYTSKKEKEYNAPLVFNQAPEKRKEYRILVVFDNNTAID
;
A
#
# COMPACT_ATOMS: atom_id res chain seq x y z
N MET A 1 -39.71 9.92 10.20
CA MET A 1 -39.93 9.54 8.78
C MET A 1 -41.36 9.89 8.41
N GLN A 2 -41.62 10.71 7.39
CA GLN A 2 -42.98 10.82 6.85
C GLN A 2 -43.33 9.49 6.18
N ILE A 3 -44.50 8.93 6.49
CA ILE A 3 -44.90 7.60 6.00
C ILE A 3 -44.96 7.64 4.46
N GLY A 4 -44.01 6.97 3.79
CA GLY A 4 -43.94 6.88 2.33
C GLY A 4 -42.67 7.44 1.66
N GLN A 5 -41.76 8.10 2.39
CA GLN A 5 -40.50 8.58 1.81
C GLN A 5 -39.48 7.43 1.58
N PRO A 6 -38.82 7.37 0.41
CA PRO A 6 -37.76 6.41 0.18
C PRO A 6 -36.56 6.60 1.11
N ALA A 7 -35.96 5.49 1.57
CA ALA A 7 -34.86 5.53 2.54
C ALA A 7 -33.64 6.34 2.08
N TRP A 8 -33.33 6.35 0.77
CA TRP A 8 -32.22 7.12 0.22
C TRP A 8 -32.45 8.64 0.30
N GLU A 9 -33.70 9.09 0.23
CA GLU A 9 -34.06 10.51 0.30
C GLU A 9 -34.00 11.00 1.75
N PHE A 10 -34.43 10.15 2.69
CA PHE A 10 -34.27 10.41 4.12
C PHE A 10 -32.79 10.51 4.52
N ILE A 11 -31.96 9.53 4.16
CA ILE A 11 -30.53 9.54 4.50
C ILE A 11 -29.81 10.70 3.78
N GLY A 12 -30.14 10.94 2.51
CA GLY A 12 -29.55 12.02 1.72
C GLY A 12 -29.84 13.42 2.26
N GLY A 13 -31.02 13.62 2.88
CA GLY A 13 -31.40 14.93 3.47
C GLY A 13 -30.61 15.33 4.72
N TYR A 14 -29.95 14.38 5.39
CA TYR A 14 -29.14 14.64 6.58
C TYR A 14 -27.62 14.49 6.31
N GLU A 15 -27.23 14.31 5.05
CA GLU A 15 -25.83 14.17 4.61
C GLU A 15 -25.00 13.24 5.52
N GLU A 16 -24.01 13.77 6.24
CA GLU A 16 -23.10 13.02 7.12
C GLU A 16 -23.79 12.45 8.38
N LEU A 17 -24.91 13.06 8.81
CA LEU A 17 -25.66 12.66 9.99
C LEU A 17 -26.77 11.65 9.69
N GLY A 18 -27.03 11.34 8.42
CA GLY A 18 -28.16 10.48 8.02
C GLY A 18 -28.13 9.08 8.61
N ILE A 19 -26.93 8.51 8.84
CA ILE A 19 -26.80 7.20 9.49
C ILE A 19 -27.12 7.29 10.99
N ILE A 20 -26.71 8.38 11.65
CA ILE A 20 -26.93 8.59 13.09
C ILE A 20 -28.42 8.78 13.35
N GLU A 21 -29.09 9.60 12.53
CA GLU A 21 -30.53 9.84 12.66
C GLU A 21 -31.38 8.63 12.33
N ALA A 22 -30.96 7.83 11.33
CA ALA A 22 -31.59 6.55 11.08
C ALA A 22 -31.45 5.61 12.29
N ALA A 23 -30.27 5.57 12.93
CA ALA A 23 -30.04 4.70 14.08
C ALA A 23 -30.86 5.12 15.31
N GLU A 24 -30.99 6.42 15.57
CA GLU A 24 -31.81 6.95 16.66
C GLU A 24 -33.30 6.64 16.48
N TYR A 25 -33.77 6.62 15.22
CA TYR A 25 -35.14 6.26 14.91
C TYR A 25 -35.48 4.79 15.18
N TYR A 26 -34.55 3.86 14.93
CA TYR A 26 -34.80 2.41 15.06
C TYR A 26 -34.38 1.81 16.41
N LEU A 27 -33.45 2.43 17.14
CA LEU A 27 -32.87 1.87 18.37
C LEU A 27 -32.83 2.92 19.49
N PRO A 28 -33.23 2.57 20.73
CA PRO A 28 -32.97 3.44 21.87
C PRO A 28 -31.45 3.61 22.04
N PHE A 29 -30.98 4.86 22.14
CA PHE A 29 -29.55 5.22 22.13
C PHE A 29 -28.78 4.83 20.86
N GLY A 30 -29.46 4.65 19.72
CA GLY A 30 -28.83 4.26 18.45
C GLY A 30 -27.73 5.22 17.98
N ALA A 31 -27.93 6.53 18.14
CA ALA A 31 -26.93 7.55 17.84
C ALA A 31 -25.61 7.33 18.60
N LEU A 32 -25.69 7.05 19.90
CA LEU A 32 -24.52 6.83 20.76
C LEU A 32 -23.76 5.55 20.37
N ILE A 33 -24.48 4.49 20.02
CA ILE A 33 -23.88 3.23 19.56
C ILE A 33 -23.13 3.44 18.24
N VAL A 34 -23.74 4.13 17.27
CA VAL A 34 -23.12 4.41 15.97
C VAL A 34 -21.92 5.32 16.12
N LEU A 35 -22.01 6.38 16.94
CA LEU A 35 -20.90 7.29 17.20
C LEU A 35 -19.73 6.58 17.89
N ALA A 36 -19.99 5.81 18.95
CA ALA A 36 -18.97 5.04 19.65
C ALA A 36 -18.32 4.00 18.72
N GLY A 37 -19.12 3.28 17.93
CA GLY A 37 -18.65 2.30 16.95
C GLY A 37 -17.81 2.94 15.85
N GLY A 38 -18.25 4.07 15.30
CA GLY A 38 -17.53 4.84 14.29
C GLY A 38 -16.19 5.36 14.82
N PHE A 39 -16.15 5.85 16.05
CA PHE A 39 -14.92 6.31 16.70
C PHE A 39 -13.91 5.17 16.91
N VAL A 40 -14.35 4.03 17.43
CA VAL A 40 -13.47 2.86 17.61
C VAL A 40 -12.98 2.32 16.26
N SER A 41 -13.85 2.27 15.25
CA SER A 41 -13.52 1.82 13.89
C SER A 41 -12.47 2.70 13.22
N THR A 42 -12.64 4.02 13.30
CA THR A 42 -11.69 4.99 12.71
C THR A 42 -10.32 4.93 13.41
N LEU A 43 -10.28 4.81 14.74
CA LEU A 43 -9.02 4.60 15.47
C LEU A 43 -8.30 3.31 15.05
N ALA A 44 -9.04 2.21 14.88
CA ALA A 44 -8.47 0.95 14.42
C ALA A 44 -7.90 1.07 12.99
N ALA A 45 -8.65 1.71 12.08
CA ALA A 45 -8.23 1.94 10.70
C ALA A 45 -6.99 2.84 10.62
N LEU A 46 -6.93 3.93 11.40
CA LEU A 46 -5.78 4.83 11.48
C LEU A 46 -4.53 4.10 11.98
N ASN A 47 -4.68 3.26 13.00
CA ASN A 47 -3.58 2.46 13.52
C ASN A 47 -3.06 1.48 12.45
N ALA A 48 -3.94 0.71 11.81
CA ALA A 48 -3.58 -0.25 10.77
C ALA A 48 -2.87 0.41 9.57
N THR A 49 -3.40 1.54 9.10
CA THR A 49 -2.81 2.28 7.95
C THR A 49 -1.47 2.91 8.30
N THR A 50 -1.29 3.44 9.51
CA THR A 50 0.00 3.98 9.99
C THR A 50 1.06 2.89 10.07
N PHE A 51 0.70 1.70 10.56
CA PHE A 51 1.60 0.55 10.56
C PHE A 51 2.00 0.11 9.15
N ALA A 52 1.02 0.01 8.24
CA ALA A 52 1.28 -0.36 6.85
C ALA A 52 2.21 0.64 6.15
N ALA A 53 1.93 1.95 6.27
CA ALA A 53 2.75 3.01 5.69
C ALA A 53 4.20 2.95 6.19
N SER A 54 4.39 2.82 7.50
CA SER A 54 5.72 2.74 8.12
C SER A 54 6.55 1.56 7.60
N ARG A 55 5.91 0.39 7.36
CA ARG A 55 6.57 -0.82 6.86
C ARG A 55 6.93 -0.75 5.38
N VAL A 56 6.05 -0.17 4.56
CA VAL A 56 6.35 0.06 3.14
C VAL A 56 7.53 1.00 3.00
N SER A 57 7.52 2.14 3.71
CA SER A 57 8.64 3.10 3.68
C SER A 57 9.94 2.49 4.23
N PHE A 58 9.87 1.64 5.26
CA PHE A 58 11.03 0.90 5.75
C PHE A 58 11.61 -0.07 4.72
N ALA A 59 10.75 -0.84 4.03
CA ALA A 59 11.19 -1.77 2.99
C ALA A 59 11.83 -1.05 1.81
N MET A 60 11.24 0.08 1.37
CA MET A 60 11.81 0.96 0.35
C MET A 60 13.15 1.57 0.80
N GLY A 61 13.29 1.97 2.06
CA GLY A 61 14.56 2.44 2.62
C GLY A 61 15.64 1.35 2.66
N ARG A 62 15.26 0.09 2.87
CA ARG A 62 16.16 -1.07 2.86
C ARG A 62 16.62 -1.43 1.44
N ASN A 63 15.75 -1.25 0.45
CA ASN A 63 16.07 -1.46 -0.96
C ASN A 63 16.81 -0.26 -1.59
N HIS A 64 17.17 0.76 -0.80
CA HIS A 64 17.79 2.01 -1.26
C HIS A 64 16.91 2.86 -2.20
N ASP A 65 15.61 2.54 -2.31
CA ASP A 65 14.62 3.34 -3.03
C ASP A 65 14.36 4.67 -2.30
N LEU A 66 14.43 4.66 -0.97
CA LEU A 66 14.33 5.84 -0.09
C LEU A 66 15.65 6.07 0.66
N PRO A 67 15.82 7.24 1.32
CA PRO A 67 17.01 7.48 2.13
C PRO A 67 17.26 6.39 3.17
N PRO A 68 18.53 5.98 3.42
CA PRO A 68 18.86 4.90 4.36
C PRO A 68 18.48 5.23 5.81
N MET A 69 18.04 6.46 6.09
CA MET A 69 17.44 6.79 7.38
C MET A 69 16.11 6.04 7.61
N PHE A 70 15.35 5.75 6.55
CA PHE A 70 14.08 5.02 6.63
C PHE A 70 14.26 3.53 6.95
N SER A 71 15.45 2.96 6.74
CA SER A 71 15.78 1.58 7.14
C SER A 71 16.31 1.46 8.58
N ARG A 72 16.39 2.57 9.34
CA ARG A 72 16.82 2.54 10.74
C ARG A 72 15.70 2.01 11.63
N LEU A 73 16.03 0.97 12.40
CA LEU A 73 15.16 0.42 13.44
C LEU A 73 15.57 0.97 14.81
N HIS A 74 14.58 1.17 15.68
CA HIS A 74 14.84 1.50 17.07
C HIS A 74 15.47 0.31 17.80
N GLN A 75 16.53 0.54 18.59
CA GLN A 75 17.36 -0.52 19.19
C GLN A 75 16.57 -1.45 20.14
N LYS A 76 15.62 -0.91 20.91
CA LYS A 76 14.84 -1.68 21.90
C LYS A 76 13.58 -2.32 21.33
N TYR A 77 12.78 -1.54 20.60
CA TYR A 77 11.46 -1.96 20.10
C TYR A 77 11.47 -2.52 18.68
N ARG A 78 12.62 -2.43 17.97
CA ARG A 78 12.76 -2.85 16.55
C ARG A 78 11.68 -2.27 15.63
N THR A 79 11.18 -1.08 15.96
CA THR A 79 10.21 -0.33 15.18
C THR A 79 10.91 0.67 14.25
N PRO A 80 10.42 0.88 13.02
CA PRO A 80 10.98 1.85 12.09
C PRO A 80 10.57 3.28 12.47
N PHE A 81 11.16 3.83 13.53
CA PHE A 81 10.74 5.09 14.12
C PHE A 81 10.82 6.29 13.16
N VAL A 82 11.83 6.33 12.30
CA VAL A 82 12.00 7.42 11.30
C VAL A 82 10.85 7.39 10.29
N SER A 83 10.51 6.20 9.77
CA SER A 83 9.40 6.02 8.83
C SER A 83 8.07 6.41 9.47
N THR A 84 7.82 5.99 10.72
CA THR A 84 6.58 6.31 11.44
C THR A 84 6.43 7.81 11.69
N ILE A 85 7.47 8.49 12.18
CA ILE A 85 7.42 9.94 12.43
C ILE A 85 7.23 10.70 11.12
N CYS A 86 7.95 10.32 10.07
CA CYS A 86 7.81 10.97 8.76
C CYS A 86 6.38 10.80 8.21
N SER A 87 5.84 9.58 8.24
CA SER A 87 4.44 9.33 7.83
C SER A 87 3.45 10.14 8.67
N ALA A 88 3.63 10.23 9.98
CA ALA A 88 2.76 11.01 10.86
C ALA A 88 2.81 12.51 10.56
N VAL A 89 4.00 13.07 10.29
CA VAL A 89 4.15 14.48 9.90
C VAL A 89 3.45 14.76 8.58
N VAL A 90 3.58 13.87 7.58
CA VAL A 90 2.88 14.02 6.29
C VAL A 90 1.37 13.93 6.48
N MET A 91 0.88 12.97 7.26
CA MET A 91 -0.56 12.83 7.56
C MET A 91 -1.13 14.06 8.27
N LEU A 92 -0.45 14.57 9.30
CA LEU A 92 -0.87 15.77 10.02
C LEU A 92 -0.83 17.01 9.12
N GLY A 93 0.21 17.16 8.29
CA GLY A 93 0.29 18.25 7.32
C GLY A 93 -0.87 18.23 6.34
N LEU A 94 -1.21 17.06 5.80
CA LEU A 94 -2.36 16.93 4.89
C LEU A 94 -3.69 17.22 5.58
N ALA A 95 -3.89 16.71 6.80
CA ALA A 95 -5.10 16.92 7.58
C ALA A 95 -5.33 18.40 7.98
N MET A 96 -4.27 19.20 8.10
CA MET A 96 -4.39 20.63 8.42
C MET A 96 -4.56 21.52 7.19
N LEU A 97 -4.09 21.08 6.02
CA LEU A 97 -4.04 21.91 4.79
C LEU A 97 -5.21 21.65 3.84
N PHE A 98 -5.82 20.46 3.88
CA PHE A 98 -6.82 20.04 2.91
C PHE A 98 -8.12 19.58 3.58
N ASP A 99 -9.23 19.80 2.89
CA ASP A 99 -10.53 19.29 3.31
C ASP A 99 -10.64 17.76 3.13
N LEU A 100 -11.46 17.12 3.97
CA LEU A 100 -11.68 15.67 3.97
C LEU A 100 -12.12 15.18 2.60
N THR A 101 -13.04 15.89 1.95
CA THR A 101 -13.59 15.53 0.63
C THR A 101 -12.48 15.48 -0.42
N MET A 102 -11.60 16.50 -0.42
CA MET A 102 -10.48 16.60 -1.36
C MET A 102 -9.45 15.48 -1.14
N ILE A 103 -9.12 15.19 0.13
CA ILE A 103 -8.19 14.12 0.48
C ILE A 103 -8.76 12.77 0.06
N ALA A 104 -10.04 12.52 0.32
CA ALA A 104 -10.71 11.27 -0.04
C ALA A 104 -10.69 11.04 -1.55
N LEU A 105 -11.02 12.06 -2.34
CA LEU A 105 -11.00 11.98 -3.80
C LEU A 105 -9.58 11.76 -4.35
N ALA A 106 -8.58 12.45 -3.82
CA ALA A 106 -7.18 12.26 -4.20
C ALA A 106 -6.67 10.85 -3.85
N ALA A 107 -7.03 10.35 -2.67
CA ALA A 107 -6.74 8.97 -2.23
C ALA A 107 -7.38 7.94 -3.16
N SER A 108 -8.64 8.13 -3.55
CA SER A 108 -9.33 7.24 -4.49
C SER A 108 -8.58 7.14 -5.83
N VAL A 109 -8.17 8.27 -6.42
CA VAL A 109 -7.40 8.25 -7.69
C VAL A 109 -6.09 7.48 -7.52
N MET A 110 -5.36 7.72 -6.42
CA MET A 110 -4.11 6.99 -6.14
C MET A 110 -4.33 5.48 -5.98
N PHE A 111 -5.39 5.06 -5.28
CA PHE A 111 -5.71 3.64 -5.13
C PHE A 111 -6.13 3.01 -6.45
N LEU A 112 -6.88 3.71 -7.30
CA LEU A 112 -7.21 3.22 -8.64
C LEU A 112 -5.94 2.99 -9.46
N PHE A 113 -5.00 3.94 -9.44
CA PHE A 113 -3.73 3.79 -10.12
C PHE A 113 -2.91 2.62 -9.57
N LEU A 114 -2.83 2.47 -8.23
CA LEU A 114 -2.14 1.36 -7.58
C LEU A 114 -2.77 0.01 -7.96
N PHE A 115 -4.10 -0.11 -7.94
CA PHE A 115 -4.78 -1.34 -8.33
C PHE A 115 -4.59 -1.66 -9.80
N ALA A 116 -4.57 -0.66 -10.69
CA ALA A 116 -4.23 -0.87 -12.09
C ALA A 116 -2.81 -1.44 -12.23
N GLN A 117 -1.83 -0.85 -11.53
CA GLN A 117 -0.44 -1.34 -11.53
C GLN A 117 -0.31 -2.76 -10.97
N VAL A 118 -1.02 -3.09 -9.89
CA VAL A 118 -1.01 -4.44 -9.29
C VAL A 118 -1.57 -5.48 -10.26
N ASN A 119 -2.64 -5.16 -10.98
CA ASN A 119 -3.19 -6.07 -12.00
C ASN A 119 -2.19 -6.32 -13.14
N VAL A 120 -1.52 -5.26 -13.62
CA VAL A 120 -0.47 -5.38 -14.64
C VAL A 120 0.73 -6.18 -14.10
N ALA A 121 1.19 -5.88 -12.89
CA ALA A 121 2.30 -6.57 -12.24
C ALA A 121 2.00 -8.06 -12.06
N CYS A 122 0.78 -8.42 -11.70
CA CYS A 122 0.34 -9.82 -11.59
C CYS A 122 0.51 -10.57 -12.93
N ILE A 123 0.12 -9.95 -14.04
CA ILE A 123 0.28 -10.53 -15.39
C ILE A 123 1.77 -10.66 -15.74
N THR A 124 2.55 -9.61 -15.52
CA THR A 124 3.98 -9.56 -15.86
C THR A 124 4.81 -10.56 -15.05
N ILE A 125 4.63 -10.60 -13.72
CA ILE A 125 5.34 -11.54 -12.84
C ILE A 125 5.04 -12.99 -13.27
N ARG A 126 3.79 -13.28 -13.64
CA ARG A 126 3.42 -14.63 -14.04
C ARG A 126 3.94 -15.03 -15.41
N ARG A 127 4.03 -14.08 -16.36
CA ARG A 127 4.72 -14.31 -17.64
C ARG A 127 6.21 -14.60 -17.42
N LEU A 128 6.89 -13.78 -16.62
CA LEU A 128 8.30 -13.98 -16.28
C LEU A 128 8.55 -15.29 -15.53
N ALA A 129 7.66 -15.68 -14.61
CA ALA A 129 7.77 -16.94 -13.88
C ALA A 129 7.65 -18.15 -14.81
N LYS A 130 6.77 -18.08 -15.82
CA LYS A 130 6.63 -19.12 -16.85
C LYS A 130 7.89 -19.24 -17.70
N GLU A 131 8.49 -18.12 -18.10
CA GLU A 131 9.75 -18.11 -18.85
C GLU A 131 10.92 -18.69 -18.05
N LYS A 132 10.96 -18.46 -16.74
CA LYS A 132 12.00 -18.96 -15.82
C LYS A 132 11.73 -20.36 -15.25
N GLY A 133 10.65 -21.03 -15.67
CA GLY A 133 10.31 -22.38 -15.20
C GLY A 133 9.98 -22.48 -13.70
N LEU A 134 9.59 -21.38 -13.06
CA LEU A 134 9.28 -21.35 -11.62
C LEU A 134 7.93 -22.01 -11.33
N THR A 135 7.90 -22.94 -10.37
CA THR A 135 6.67 -23.60 -9.91
C THR A 135 6.01 -22.75 -8.82
N TYR A 136 4.74 -22.38 -9.02
CA TYR A 136 3.95 -21.62 -8.04
C TYR A 136 3.07 -22.56 -7.21
N GLY A 137 3.07 -22.39 -5.89
CA GLY A 137 2.22 -23.17 -4.97
C GLY A 137 0.73 -22.83 -5.09
N PHE A 138 0.39 -21.60 -5.51
CA PHE A 138 -0.99 -21.15 -5.71
C PHE A 138 -1.26 -20.87 -7.18
N LYS A 139 -2.26 -21.55 -7.76
CA LYS A 139 -2.76 -21.29 -9.11
C LYS A 139 -4.07 -20.51 -9.00
N THR A 140 -4.08 -19.25 -9.42
CA THR A 140 -5.36 -18.52 -9.45
C THR A 140 -6.30 -19.17 -10.47
N PRO A 141 -7.58 -19.42 -10.12
CA PRO A 141 -8.58 -19.86 -11.07
C PRO A 141 -8.77 -18.80 -12.16
N PHE A 142 -9.00 -19.23 -13.40
CA PHE A 142 -9.24 -18.37 -14.57
C PHE A 142 -8.13 -17.35 -14.90
N PHE A 143 -6.87 -17.65 -14.64
CA PHE A 143 -5.77 -16.79 -15.14
C PHE A 143 -5.64 -16.88 -16.67
N PRO A 144 -5.47 -15.75 -17.39
CA PRO A 144 -5.28 -14.36 -16.95
C PRO A 144 -6.56 -13.49 -16.94
N ALA A 145 -7.75 -14.09 -17.07
CA ALA A 145 -9.01 -13.32 -17.18
C ALA A 145 -9.27 -12.45 -15.94
N VAL A 146 -9.01 -12.96 -14.73
CA VAL A 146 -9.27 -12.21 -13.48
C VAL A 146 -8.49 -10.90 -13.40
N PRO A 147 -7.14 -10.85 -13.58
CA PRO A 147 -6.41 -9.59 -13.63
C PRO A 147 -6.82 -8.65 -14.78
N ILE A 148 -7.22 -9.20 -15.93
CA ILE A 148 -7.64 -8.39 -17.09
C ILE A 148 -8.96 -7.70 -16.80
N ILE A 149 -9.94 -8.42 -16.24
CA ILE A 149 -11.23 -7.84 -15.84
C ILE A 149 -11.01 -6.80 -14.75
N GLY A 150 -10.17 -7.10 -13.75
CA GLY A 150 -9.81 -6.16 -12.70
C GLY A 150 -9.20 -4.87 -13.25
N PHE A 151 -8.24 -4.99 -14.17
CA PHE A 151 -7.65 -3.83 -14.85
C PHE A 151 -8.68 -3.02 -15.64
N ALA A 152 -9.57 -3.69 -16.39
CA ALA A 152 -10.61 -3.04 -17.18
C ALA A 152 -11.59 -2.26 -16.27
N VAL A 153 -12.09 -2.88 -15.20
CA VAL A 153 -13.02 -2.25 -14.25
C VAL A 153 -12.38 -1.03 -13.59
N VAL A 154 -11.15 -1.17 -13.09
CA VAL A 154 -10.42 -0.07 -12.45
C VAL A 154 -10.16 1.06 -13.45
N SER A 155 -9.82 0.75 -14.69
CA SER A 155 -9.59 1.76 -15.75
C SER A 155 -10.88 2.51 -16.12
N ILE A 156 -12.01 1.80 -16.24
CA ILE A 156 -13.31 2.43 -16.48
C ILE A 156 -13.67 3.38 -15.33
N LEU A 157 -13.45 2.94 -14.09
CA LEU A 157 -13.77 3.75 -12.91
C LEU A 157 -12.85 4.98 -12.79
N ALA A 158 -11.57 4.84 -13.16
CA ALA A 158 -10.64 5.96 -13.24
C ALA A 158 -11.07 7.00 -14.30
N VAL A 159 -11.49 6.54 -15.48
CA VAL A 159 -12.02 7.42 -16.55
C VAL A 159 -13.30 8.11 -16.10
N TYR A 160 -14.22 7.39 -15.44
CA TYR A 160 -15.42 8.01 -14.88
C TYR A 160 -15.10 9.13 -13.88
N LEU A 161 -14.14 8.89 -12.98
CA LEU A 161 -13.72 9.86 -11.98
C LEU A 161 -13.05 11.10 -12.63
N LEU A 162 -12.37 10.92 -13.76
CA LEU A 162 -11.79 12.02 -14.55
C LEU A 162 -12.86 13.02 -15.04
N PHE A 163 -14.00 12.50 -15.51
CA PHE A 163 -15.09 13.35 -15.99
C PHE A 163 -15.92 13.95 -14.87
N SER A 164 -16.13 13.21 -13.77
CA SER A 164 -16.94 13.68 -12.65
C SER A 164 -16.23 14.75 -11.81
N GLN A 165 -14.94 14.56 -11.53
CA GLN A 165 -14.17 15.39 -10.58
C GLN A 165 -12.74 15.62 -11.12
N PRO A 166 -12.54 16.52 -12.09
CA PRO A 166 -11.23 16.72 -12.74
C PRO A 166 -10.16 17.26 -11.78
N LEU A 167 -10.56 17.95 -10.71
CA LEU A 167 -9.65 18.52 -9.73
C LEU A 167 -8.84 17.43 -8.98
N SER A 168 -9.45 16.27 -8.74
CA SER A 168 -8.82 15.12 -8.08
C SER A 168 -7.63 14.58 -8.88
N TRP A 169 -7.71 14.64 -10.21
CA TRP A 169 -6.64 14.21 -11.10
C TRP A 169 -5.45 15.15 -11.10
N VAL A 170 -5.69 16.45 -10.95
CA VAL A 170 -4.61 17.44 -10.82
C VAL A 170 -3.79 17.14 -9.56
N ILE A 171 -4.47 16.90 -8.42
CA ILE A 171 -3.80 16.54 -7.16
C ILE A 171 -3.01 15.24 -7.33
N ALA A 172 -3.60 14.22 -7.95
CA ALA A 172 -2.92 12.95 -8.18
C ALA A 172 -1.68 13.11 -9.07
N ILE A 173 -1.76 13.88 -10.15
CA ILE A 173 -0.62 14.15 -11.04
C ILE A 173 0.47 14.90 -10.29
N VAL A 174 0.13 15.92 -9.50
CA VAL A 174 1.09 16.65 -8.67
C VAL A 174 1.83 15.69 -7.73
N TRP A 175 1.12 14.74 -7.14
CA TRP A 175 1.71 13.74 -6.26
C TRP A 175 2.60 12.73 -6.97
N ILE A 176 2.19 12.25 -8.15
CA ILE A 176 3.04 11.40 -9.00
C ILE A 176 4.29 12.15 -9.43
N VAL A 177 4.18 13.42 -9.81
CA VAL A 177 5.32 14.26 -10.18
C VAL A 177 6.26 14.44 -8.99
N ILE A 178 5.74 14.74 -7.81
CA ILE A 178 6.57 14.88 -6.60
C ILE A 178 7.29 13.55 -6.29
N GLY A 179 6.59 12.42 -6.34
CA GLY A 179 7.20 11.09 -6.18
C GLY A 179 8.28 10.82 -7.23
N PHE A 180 8.03 11.17 -8.50
CA PHE A 180 8.98 11.03 -9.59
C PHE A 180 10.22 11.93 -9.41
N LEU A 181 10.04 13.17 -8.96
CA LEU A 181 11.17 14.06 -8.66
C LEU A 181 12.02 13.50 -7.53
N ILE A 182 11.41 13.02 -6.44
CA ILE A 182 12.13 12.36 -5.34
C ILE A 182 12.91 11.15 -5.88
N TYR A 183 12.29 10.30 -6.69
CA TYR A 183 12.94 9.15 -7.32
C TYR A 183 14.13 9.57 -8.21
N LYS A 184 13.93 10.57 -9.08
CA LYS A 184 14.97 11.03 -10.02
C LYS A 184 16.16 11.68 -9.31
N PHE A 185 15.91 12.52 -8.30
CA PHE A 185 16.98 13.25 -7.62
C PHE A 185 17.73 12.39 -6.60
N TYR A 186 17.05 11.45 -5.94
CA TYR A 186 17.63 10.66 -4.86
C TYR A 186 17.92 9.20 -5.26
N THR A 187 16.92 8.48 -5.73
CA THR A 187 17.00 7.04 -6.00
C THR A 187 17.86 6.72 -7.22
N SER A 188 17.70 7.46 -8.32
CA SER A 188 18.41 7.21 -9.58
C SER A 188 19.95 7.32 -9.44
N LYS A 189 20.44 8.13 -8.49
CA LYS A 189 21.88 8.26 -8.23
C LYS A 189 22.45 7.06 -7.47
N LYS A 190 21.71 6.53 -6.49
CA LYS A 190 22.16 5.41 -5.64
C LYS A 190 21.90 4.03 -6.24
N GLU A 191 20.83 3.88 -7.01
CA GLU A 191 20.53 2.63 -7.73
C GLU A 191 21.65 2.27 -8.71
N LYS A 192 22.29 3.27 -9.34
CA LYS A 192 23.45 3.09 -10.23
C LYS A 192 24.73 2.67 -9.51
N GLU A 193 24.94 3.09 -8.27
CA GLU A 193 26.12 2.70 -7.48
C GLU A 193 26.01 1.26 -6.96
N TYR A 194 24.79 0.76 -6.69
CA TYR A 194 24.56 -0.60 -6.21
C TYR A 194 24.39 -1.64 -7.32
N ASN A 195 23.73 -1.28 -8.44
CA ASN A 195 23.65 -2.13 -9.64
C ASN A 195 24.90 -2.04 -10.54
N ALA A 196 25.94 -1.30 -10.12
CA ALA A 196 27.26 -1.48 -10.71
C ALA A 196 27.58 -2.98 -10.62
N PRO A 197 27.93 -3.65 -11.73
CA PRO A 197 28.12 -5.09 -11.72
C PRO A 197 29.11 -5.40 -10.61
N LEU A 198 28.65 -6.12 -9.57
CA LEU A 198 29.56 -6.81 -8.67
C LEU A 198 30.54 -7.50 -9.60
N VAL A 199 31.81 -7.12 -9.52
CA VAL A 199 32.87 -7.72 -10.32
C VAL A 199 32.94 -9.17 -9.86
N PHE A 200 32.08 -10.02 -10.42
CA PHE A 200 32.09 -11.47 -10.35
C PHE A 200 33.33 -12.04 -11.07
N ASN A 201 34.23 -11.16 -11.53
CA ASN A 201 35.53 -11.48 -12.09
C ASN A 201 36.65 -11.52 -11.04
N GLN A 202 36.34 -12.02 -9.85
CA GLN A 202 37.27 -12.95 -9.25
C GLN A 202 36.63 -14.33 -9.33
N ALA A 203 37.07 -15.10 -10.35
CA ALA A 203 37.01 -16.55 -10.26
C ALA A 203 37.50 -16.95 -8.86
N PRO A 204 36.88 -17.93 -8.19
CA PRO A 204 37.28 -18.30 -6.84
C PRO A 204 38.79 -18.51 -6.83
N GLU A 205 39.50 -17.70 -6.04
CA GLU A 205 40.93 -17.90 -5.80
C GLU A 205 41.08 -19.39 -5.43
N LYS A 206 41.86 -20.13 -6.24
CA LYS A 206 42.00 -21.59 -6.17
C LYS A 206 41.84 -22.06 -4.73
N ARG A 207 40.72 -22.75 -4.44
CA ARG A 207 40.49 -23.34 -3.11
C ARG A 207 41.76 -24.07 -2.71
N LYS A 208 42.43 -23.59 -1.67
CA LYS A 208 43.52 -24.35 -1.06
C LYS A 208 42.97 -25.70 -0.58
N GLU A 209 43.84 -26.67 -0.73
CA GLU A 209 43.67 -28.12 -0.79
C GLU A 209 43.26 -28.78 0.55
N TYR A 210 42.38 -28.14 1.32
CA TYR A 210 41.98 -28.66 2.64
C TYR A 210 40.52 -29.10 2.61
N ARG A 211 40.30 -30.41 2.69
CA ARG A 211 38.99 -31.01 3.01
C ARG A 211 38.77 -30.81 4.51
N ILE A 212 37.81 -29.96 4.87
CA ILE A 212 37.31 -29.91 6.25
C ILE A 212 36.38 -31.11 6.40
N LEU A 213 36.79 -32.08 7.23
CA LEU A 213 35.95 -33.20 7.63
C LEU A 213 34.94 -32.67 8.65
N VAL A 214 33.70 -32.43 8.22
CA VAL A 214 32.59 -32.17 9.12
C VAL A 214 32.08 -33.53 9.57
N VAL A 215 32.32 -33.87 10.84
CA VAL A 215 31.77 -35.09 11.45
C VAL A 215 30.28 -34.83 11.66
N PHE A 216 29.45 -35.50 10.85
CA PHE A 216 28.02 -35.62 11.12
C PHE A 216 27.84 -36.77 12.11
N ASP A 217 27.24 -36.47 13.27
CA ASP A 217 26.69 -37.49 14.14
C ASP A 217 25.35 -37.97 13.55
N ASN A 218 25.24 -39.27 13.32
CA ASN A 218 24.08 -39.89 12.71
C ASN A 218 22.88 -39.96 13.68
N ASN A 219 23.05 -39.50 14.93
CA ASN A 219 22.01 -39.55 15.96
C ASN A 219 21.14 -38.28 16.07
N THR A 220 21.40 -37.25 15.27
CA THR A 220 20.55 -36.03 15.20
C THR A 220 19.76 -35.90 13.89
N ALA A 221 19.71 -36.96 13.08
CA ALA A 221 18.95 -36.99 11.84
C ALA A 221 17.77 -37.96 11.94
N ILE A 222 16.84 -37.72 12.88
CA ILE A 222 15.42 -38.10 12.85
C ILE A 222 14.71 -37.17 13.87
N ASP A 223 14.12 -36.09 13.34
CA ASP A 223 12.75 -35.60 13.52
C ASP A 223 12.62 -34.14 13.04
#